data_AF-A0A822DZ31-F1
#
_entry.id   AF-A0A822DZ31-F1
#
_cell.length_a   1.000
_cell.length_b   1.000
_cell.length_c   1.000
_cell.angle_alpha   90.00
_cell.angle_beta   90.00
_cell.angle_gamma   90.00
#
_symmetry.space_group_name_H-M   'P 1'
#
loop_
_entity.id
_entity.type
_entity.pdbx_description
1 polymer ?
#
loop_
_entity_poly.entity_id
_entity_poly.type
_entity_poly.pdbx_seq_one_letter_code
_entity_poly.pdbx_strand_id
1 'polypeptide(L)'
;KKIFAKQVAFHSHYMMEIAPLLKKCLENVIINPPKQRSSRWISSSVPENQWNTSLALTSSPDYHVNNLCSPVLFQEALQYIPSNAIVIELAPHCLLLAILKRSLSTDCVHINLMKRGTHDHITYFYSNLGKKKRKFPNYRKLVF
;
A
#
# COMPACT_ATOMS: atom_id res chain seq x y z
N LYS A 1 13.66 6.77 -22.52
CA LYS A 1 12.50 7.52 -21.95
C LYS A 1 12.92 8.04 -20.57
N LYS A 2 13.25 9.35 -20.44
CA LYS A 2 13.67 9.93 -19.15
C LYS A 2 12.50 9.86 -18.17
N ILE A 3 12.69 9.16 -17.06
CA ILE A 3 11.76 9.21 -15.93
C ILE A 3 12.12 10.46 -15.15
N PHE A 4 11.28 11.50 -15.21
CA PHE A 4 11.36 12.61 -14.27
C PHE A 4 10.85 12.10 -12.92
N ALA A 5 11.67 11.33 -12.21
CA ALA A 5 11.59 11.39 -10.76
C ALA A 5 11.97 12.83 -10.42
N LYS A 6 11.00 13.63 -9.96
CA LYS A 6 11.33 14.90 -9.31
C LYS A 6 12.42 14.56 -8.29
N GLN A 7 13.51 15.33 -8.26
CA GLN A 7 14.71 15.12 -7.44
C GLN A 7 14.39 15.23 -5.94
N VAL A 8 13.54 14.34 -5.43
CA VAL A 8 12.97 14.36 -4.10
C VAL A 8 13.27 13.01 -3.46
N ALA A 9 14.01 13.04 -2.36
CA ALA A 9 14.34 11.86 -1.57
C ALA A 9 13.21 11.56 -0.58
N PHE A 10 12.12 10.95 -1.06
CA PHE A 10 11.04 10.48 -0.18
C PHE A 10 11.55 9.44 0.83
N HIS A 11 10.87 9.32 1.98
CA HIS A 11 11.21 8.36 3.03
C HIS A 11 12.63 8.52 3.57
N SER A 12 13.10 9.77 3.66
CA SER A 12 14.43 10.12 4.16
C SER A 12 14.34 11.30 5.13
N HIS A 13 15.45 11.57 5.84
CA HIS A 13 15.56 12.70 6.76
C HIS A 13 15.29 14.06 6.09
N TYR A 14 15.47 14.19 4.77
CA TYR A 14 15.13 15.42 4.03
C TYR A 14 13.64 15.78 4.13
N MET A 15 12.76 14.81 4.39
CA MET A 15 11.32 15.09 4.55
C MET A 15 10.99 15.76 5.90
N MET A 16 11.92 15.76 6.86
CA MET A 16 11.72 16.40 8.17
C MET A 16 11.51 17.92 8.05
N GLU A 17 12.11 18.57 7.04
CA GLU A 17 11.95 20.01 6.81
C GLU A 17 10.50 20.37 6.43
N ILE A 18 9.79 19.49 5.71
CA ILE A 18 8.41 19.71 5.27
C ILE A 18 7.37 19.12 6.24
N ALA A 19 7.79 18.26 7.17
CA ALA A 19 6.92 17.57 8.12
C ALA A 19 6.01 18.51 8.94
N PRO A 20 6.49 19.65 9.49
CA PRO A 20 5.65 20.56 10.26
C PRO A 20 4.55 21.21 9.40
N LEU A 21 4.91 21.64 8.19
CA LEU A 21 3.96 22.25 7.26
C LEU A 21 2.90 21.24 6.82
N LEU A 22 3.34 20.02 6.46
CA LEU A 22 2.43 18.94 6.09
C LEU A 22 1.46 18.61 7.22
N LYS A 23 1.95 18.50 8.47
CA LYS A 23 1.10 18.24 9.64
C LYS A 23 -0.02 19.27 9.75
N LYS A 24 0.34 20.57 9.70
CA LYS A 24 -0.63 21.68 9.77
C LYS A 24 -1.66 21.60 8.64
N CYS A 25 -1.25 21.23 7.43
CA CYS A 25 -2.18 21.03 6.32
C CYS A 25 -3.12 19.84 6.58
N LEU A 26 -2.59 18.71 7.07
CA LEU A 26 -3.37 17.50 7.33
C LEU A 26 -4.37 17.67 8.48
N GLU A 27 -4.05 18.48 9.49
CA GLU A 27 -4.99 18.83 10.58
C GLU A 27 -6.27 19.52 10.06
N ASN A 28 -6.20 20.21 8.92
CA ASN A 28 -7.37 20.84 8.29
C ASN A 28 -8.16 19.88 7.38
N VAL A 29 -7.57 18.75 6.98
CA VAL A 29 -8.15 17.80 6.03
C VAL A 29 -8.70 16.55 6.72
N ILE A 30 -8.00 16.07 7.75
CA ILE A 30 -8.36 14.87 8.49
C ILE A 30 -9.37 15.24 9.56
N ILE A 31 -10.48 14.50 9.59
CA ILE A 31 -11.55 14.66 10.58
C ILE A 31 -10.98 14.48 11.99
N ASN A 32 -11.38 15.38 12.90
CA ASN A 32 -11.06 15.32 14.33
C ASN A 32 -12.31 14.89 15.13
N PRO A 33 -12.29 13.78 15.89
CA PRO A 33 -11.15 12.88 16.13
C PRO A 33 -10.81 11.97 14.94
N PRO A 34 -9.52 11.59 14.76
CA PRO A 34 -9.10 10.68 13.70
C PRO A 34 -9.73 9.29 13.82
N LYS A 35 -10.06 8.68 12.67
CA LYS A 35 -10.65 7.34 12.63
C LYS A 35 -9.63 6.26 13.01
N GLN A 36 -10.09 5.27 13.78
CA GLN A 36 -9.28 4.12 14.14
C GLN A 36 -8.93 3.25 12.93
N ARG A 37 -7.69 2.75 12.91
CA ARG A 37 -7.24 1.75 11.95
C ARG A 37 -7.73 0.38 12.40
N SER A 38 -8.25 -0.41 11.47
CA SER A 38 -8.60 -1.81 11.76
C SER A 38 -7.35 -2.70 11.72
N SER A 39 -7.37 -3.83 12.42
CA SER A 39 -6.32 -4.87 12.36
C SER A 39 -6.07 -5.43 10.96
N ARG A 40 -6.99 -5.23 10.00
CA ARG A 40 -6.80 -5.61 8.58
C ARG A 40 -5.80 -4.71 7.84
N TRP A 41 -5.52 -3.51 8.36
CA TRP A 41 -4.58 -2.57 7.74
C TRP A 41 -3.22 -2.66 8.42
N ILE A 42 -2.35 -3.49 7.86
CA ILE A 42 -0.96 -3.65 8.27
C ILE A 42 -0.18 -2.37 7.95
N SER A 43 0.50 -1.77 8.93
CA SER A 43 1.30 -0.55 8.68
C SER A 43 2.61 -0.93 8.01
N SER A 44 3.01 -0.17 6.99
CA SER A 44 4.36 -0.20 6.42
C SER A 44 5.19 1.04 6.80
N SER A 45 4.68 1.92 7.66
CA SER A 45 5.42 3.11 8.13
C SER A 45 5.77 3.07 9.61
N VAL A 46 5.17 2.15 10.37
CA VAL A 46 5.44 1.96 11.80
C VAL A 46 5.93 0.52 12.00
N PRO A 47 7.06 0.30 12.70
CA PRO A 47 7.52 -1.04 13.06
C PRO A 47 6.48 -1.82 13.86
N GLU A 48 6.45 -3.15 13.69
CA GLU A 48 5.44 -4.03 14.33
C GLU A 48 5.36 -3.84 15.85
N ASN A 49 6.50 -3.75 16.53
CA ASN A 49 6.57 -3.55 17.98
C ASN A 49 5.91 -2.24 18.46
N GLN A 50 5.58 -1.34 17.54
CA GLN A 50 4.94 -0.06 17.81
C GLN A 50 3.50 0.04 17.26
N TRP A 51 2.92 -1.03 16.71
CA TRP A 51 1.56 -0.99 16.17
C TRP A 51 0.46 -0.68 17.20
N ASN A 52 0.72 -0.93 18.48
CA ASN A 52 -0.21 -0.65 19.58
C ASN A 52 -0.01 0.76 20.19
N THR A 53 0.88 1.58 19.63
CA THR A 53 1.09 2.96 20.09
C THR A 53 0.00 3.90 19.59
N SER A 54 -0.21 5.02 20.29
CA SER A 54 -1.19 6.06 19.88
C SER A 54 -0.99 6.54 18.44
N LEU A 55 0.26 6.61 17.97
CA LEU A 55 0.62 6.95 16.60
C LEU A 55 0.00 5.97 15.59
N ALA A 56 0.03 4.67 15.87
CA ALA A 56 -0.40 3.64 14.95
C ALA A 56 -1.89 3.29 15.05
N LEU A 57 -2.59 3.63 16.13
CA LEU A 57 -3.98 3.24 16.32
C LEU A 57 -4.97 3.97 15.40
N THR A 58 -4.60 5.13 14.86
CA THR A 58 -5.51 5.97 14.06
C THR A 58 -4.87 6.44 12.75
N SER A 59 -5.69 6.80 11.78
CA SER A 59 -5.26 7.46 10.53
C SER A 59 -5.17 8.98 10.77
N SER A 60 -4.26 9.40 11.67
CA SER A 60 -4.08 10.78 12.12
C SER A 60 -3.10 11.57 11.24
N PRO A 61 -3.07 12.92 11.35
CA PRO A 61 -2.01 13.73 10.72
C PRO A 61 -0.60 13.22 11.05
N ASP A 62 -0.33 12.90 12.31
CA ASP A 62 0.97 12.36 12.74
C ASP A 62 1.32 11.03 12.06
N TYR A 63 0.34 10.13 11.88
CA TYR A 63 0.56 8.86 11.19
C TYR A 63 0.97 9.05 9.72
N HIS A 64 0.32 9.99 9.01
CA HIS A 64 0.63 10.30 7.61
C HIS A 64 1.96 11.04 7.45
N VAL A 65 2.30 11.94 8.38
CA VAL A 65 3.63 12.59 8.40
C VAL A 65 4.72 11.54 8.67
N ASN A 66 4.49 10.61 9.59
CA ASN A 66 5.39 9.49 9.82
C ASN A 66 5.56 8.64 8.55
N ASN A 67 4.50 8.35 7.80
CA ASN A 67 4.61 7.63 6.54
C ASN A 67 5.55 8.31 5.53
N LEU A 68 5.53 9.64 5.45
CA LEU A 68 6.39 10.38 4.54
C LEU A 68 7.87 10.38 4.98
N CYS A 69 8.11 10.46 6.29
CA CYS A 69 9.46 10.63 6.85
C CYS A 69 10.16 9.31 7.16
N SER A 70 9.40 8.23 7.35
CA SER A 70 9.92 6.93 7.73
C SER A 70 10.10 6.00 6.52
N PRO A 71 11.03 5.03 6.60
CA PRO A 71 11.17 3.98 5.60
C PRO A 71 9.87 3.20 5.38
N VAL A 72 9.69 2.68 4.16
CA VAL A 72 8.58 1.78 3.84
C VAL A 72 8.98 0.33 4.15
N LEU A 73 8.42 -0.21 5.23
CA LEU A 73 8.58 -1.59 5.71
C LEU A 73 7.70 -2.56 4.91
N PHE A 74 7.88 -2.57 3.58
CA PHE A 74 7.01 -3.33 2.69
C PHE A 74 7.17 -4.84 2.86
N GLN A 75 8.41 -5.34 2.94
CA GLN A 75 8.68 -6.77 3.03
C GLN A 75 8.17 -7.37 4.35
N GLU A 76 8.30 -6.60 5.43
CA GLU A 76 7.79 -6.91 6.76
C GLU A 76 6.27 -7.01 6.73
N ALA A 77 5.59 -6.03 6.10
CA ALA A 77 4.14 -6.07 5.93
C ALA A 77 3.68 -7.28 5.07
N LEU A 78 4.47 -7.68 4.06
CA LEU A 78 4.17 -8.85 3.23
C LEU A 78 4.23 -10.18 4.00
N GLN A 79 4.91 -10.26 5.15
CA GLN A 79 4.97 -11.49 5.96
C GLN A 79 3.61 -11.90 6.55
N TYR A 80 2.66 -10.96 6.63
CA TYR A 80 1.31 -11.21 7.18
C TYR A 80 0.32 -11.70 6.13
N ILE A 81 0.74 -11.83 4.87
CA ILE A 81 -0.12 -12.32 3.79
C ILE A 81 -0.17 -13.86 3.84
N PRO A 82 -1.36 -14.47 3.93
CA PRO A 82 -1.49 -15.92 3.84
C PRO A 82 -0.96 -16.49 2.53
N SER A 83 -0.41 -17.70 2.55
CA SER A 83 0.15 -18.37 1.37
C SER A 83 -0.87 -18.63 0.25
N ASN A 84 -2.15 -18.72 0.60
CA ASN A 84 -3.27 -18.86 -0.31
C ASN A 84 -4.05 -17.54 -0.43
N ALA A 85 -3.40 -16.39 -0.54
CA ALA A 85 -4.10 -15.11 -0.67
C ALA A 85 -4.43 -14.75 -2.13
N ILE A 86 -5.48 -13.97 -2.31
CA ILE A 86 -5.66 -13.17 -3.53
C ILE A 86 -5.10 -11.79 -3.25
N VAL A 87 -4.09 -11.39 -4.02
CA VAL A 87 -3.40 -10.12 -3.92
C VAL A 87 -3.80 -9.27 -5.12
N ILE A 88 -4.45 -8.14 -4.84
CA ILE A 88 -4.87 -7.18 -5.86
C ILE A 88 -3.98 -5.95 -5.71
N GLU A 89 -3.26 -5.57 -6.77
CA GLU A 89 -2.48 -4.32 -6.78
C GLU A 89 -3.37 -3.16 -7.26
N LEU A 90 -3.73 -2.26 -6.33
CA LEU A 90 -4.48 -1.05 -6.63
C LEU A 90 -3.56 0.08 -7.10
N ALA A 91 -3.17 0.07 -8.37
CA ALA A 91 -2.32 1.10 -8.95
C ALA A 91 -2.69 1.38 -10.42
N PRO A 92 -2.44 2.61 -10.93
CA PRO A 92 -2.62 2.95 -12.35
C PRO A 92 -1.66 2.17 -13.28
N HIS A 93 -0.65 1.51 -12.70
CA HIS A 93 0.21 0.55 -13.34
C HIS A 93 0.80 -0.39 -12.29
N CYS A 94 0.79 -1.70 -12.57
CA CYS A 94 1.29 -2.71 -11.64
C CYS A 94 2.82 -2.79 -11.56
N LEU A 95 3.44 -1.87 -10.81
CA LEU A 95 4.89 -1.80 -10.60
C LEU A 95 5.39 -2.83 -9.59
N LEU A 96 4.56 -3.21 -8.61
CA LEU A 96 4.96 -4.08 -7.51
C LEU A 96 4.82 -5.56 -7.85
N LEU A 97 4.15 -5.92 -8.95
CA LEU A 97 3.93 -7.31 -9.36
C LEU A 97 5.17 -8.22 -9.28
N ALA A 98 6.32 -7.75 -9.75
CA ALA A 98 7.56 -8.54 -9.71
C ALA A 98 8.05 -8.78 -8.27
N ILE A 99 7.92 -7.77 -7.41
CA ILE A 99 8.27 -7.86 -5.99
C ILE A 99 7.29 -8.79 -5.27
N LEU A 100 5.99 -8.64 -5.51
CA LEU A 100 4.95 -9.48 -4.93
C LEU A 100 5.12 -10.95 -5.29
N LYS A 101 5.40 -11.28 -6.56
CA LYS A 101 5.63 -12.67 -6.99
C LYS A 101 6.87 -13.33 -6.37
N ARG A 102 7.90 -12.53 -6.05
CA ARG A 102 9.13 -13.02 -5.41
C ARG A 102 8.98 -13.16 -3.90
N SER A 103 8.15 -12.33 -3.29
CA SER A 103 8.06 -12.20 -1.83
C SER A 103 6.95 -13.04 -1.23
N LEU A 104 5.99 -13.49 -2.04
CA LEU A 104 4.82 -14.25 -1.60
C LEU A 104 4.84 -15.68 -2.12
N SER A 105 4.04 -16.54 -1.49
CA SER A 105 3.86 -17.93 -1.92
C SER A 105 3.46 -18.03 -3.39
N THR A 106 3.93 -19.08 -4.06
CA THR A 106 3.51 -19.43 -5.43
C THR A 106 2.02 -19.79 -5.52
N ASP A 107 1.39 -20.12 -4.39
CA ASP A 107 -0.05 -20.37 -4.29
C ASP A 107 -0.89 -19.10 -4.29
N CYS A 108 -0.27 -17.92 -4.09
CA CYS A 108 -0.95 -16.64 -4.16
C CYS A 108 -1.46 -16.35 -5.58
N VAL A 109 -2.63 -15.73 -5.65
CA VAL A 109 -3.22 -15.24 -6.88
C VAL A 109 -2.97 -13.74 -6.99
N HIS A 110 -2.23 -13.31 -8.00
CA HIS A 110 -2.00 -11.88 -8.26
C HIS A 110 -2.97 -11.36 -9.32
N ILE A 111 -3.72 -10.31 -8.99
CA ILE A 111 -4.65 -9.61 -9.90
C ILE A 111 -4.13 -8.18 -10.13
N ASN A 112 -3.88 -7.87 -11.39
CA ASN A 112 -3.35 -6.59 -11.84
C ASN A 112 -4.47 -5.77 -12.48
N LEU A 113 -4.80 -4.62 -11.90
CA LEU A 113 -5.96 -3.85 -12.37
C LEU A 113 -5.66 -2.99 -13.60
N MET A 114 -4.45 -2.44 -13.71
CA MET A 114 -4.10 -1.53 -14.80
C MET A 114 -2.66 -1.78 -15.31
N LYS A 115 -2.44 -1.50 -16.60
CA LYS A 115 -1.13 -1.57 -17.23
C LYS A 115 -0.90 -0.30 -18.05
N ARG A 116 0.24 0.34 -17.83
CA ARG A 116 0.63 1.53 -18.60
C ARG A 116 0.76 1.18 -20.08
N GLY A 117 0.24 2.04 -20.95
CA GLY A 117 0.28 1.84 -22.40
C GLY A 117 -0.81 0.91 -22.93
N THR A 118 -1.75 0.47 -22.08
CA THR A 118 -2.97 -0.19 -22.53
C THR A 118 -3.88 0.82 -23.22
N HIS A 119 -4.43 0.46 -24.38
CA HIS A 119 -5.36 1.31 -25.13
C HIS A 119 -6.76 1.32 -24.50
N ASP A 120 -7.27 0.14 -24.10
CA ASP A 120 -8.55 -0.03 -23.42
C ASP A 120 -8.36 -0.61 -22.01
N HIS A 121 -8.40 0.29 -21.01
CA HIS A 121 -8.23 -0.06 -19.61
C HIS A 121 -9.43 -0.83 -19.03
N ILE A 122 -10.63 -0.62 -19.57
CA ILE A 122 -11.85 -1.29 -19.10
C ILE A 122 -11.80 -2.76 -19.46
N THR A 123 -11.52 -3.07 -20.73
CA THR A 123 -11.34 -4.47 -21.17
C THR A 123 -10.19 -5.14 -20.43
N TYR A 124 -9.07 -4.44 -20.21
CA TYR A 124 -7.96 -4.99 -19.44
C TYR A 124 -8.36 -5.32 -18.00
N PHE A 125 -9.09 -4.42 -17.33
CA PHE A 125 -9.57 -4.62 -15.96
C PHE A 125 -10.48 -5.85 -15.87
N TYR A 126 -11.54 -5.92 -16.69
CA TYR A 126 -12.46 -7.06 -16.69
C TYR A 126 -11.78 -8.37 -17.07
N SER A 127 -10.85 -8.34 -18.03
CA SER A 127 -10.05 -9.51 -18.39
C SER A 127 -9.24 -10.03 -17.21
N ASN A 128 -8.62 -9.16 -16.41
CA ASN A 128 -7.83 -9.58 -15.25
C ASN A 128 -8.69 -10.04 -14.07
N LEU A 129 -9.88 -9.47 -13.87
CA LEU A 129 -10.84 -10.00 -12.90
C LEU A 129 -11.35 -11.39 -13.31
N GLY A 130 -11.60 -11.61 -14.61
CA GLY A 130 -12.11 -12.87 -15.14
C GLY A 130 -11.09 -14.01 -15.23
N LYS A 131 -9.78 -13.71 -15.09
CA LYS A 131 -8.68 -14.68 -15.30
C LYS A 131 -8.68 -15.89 -14.37
N LYS A 132 -9.49 -15.92 -13.30
CA LYS A 132 -9.71 -17.14 -12.53
C LYS A 132 -11.21 -17.29 -12.23
N LYS A 133 -11.81 -18.39 -12.71
CA LYS A 133 -13.13 -18.89 -12.31
C LYS A 133 -13.06 -20.23 -11.55
N ARG A 134 -11.87 -20.83 -11.37
CA ARG A 134 -11.74 -22.27 -11.06
C ARG A 134 -11.12 -22.68 -9.70
N LYS A 135 -10.85 -21.74 -8.78
CA LYS A 135 -10.24 -22.06 -7.46
C LYS A 135 -10.66 -21.08 -6.35
N PHE A 136 -11.94 -20.90 -6.05
CA PHE A 136 -12.36 -19.97 -4.98
C PHE A 136 -13.40 -20.51 -3.98
N PRO A 137 -13.14 -21.59 -3.22
CA PRO A 137 -14.01 -21.87 -2.09
C PRO A 137 -13.66 -21.03 -0.85
N ASN A 138 -12.39 -20.76 -0.53
CA ASN A 138 -11.99 -20.29 0.82
C ASN A 138 -10.78 -19.31 0.86
N TYR A 139 -10.87 -18.12 0.25
CA TYR A 139 -9.79 -17.12 0.29
C TYR A 139 -10.11 -15.97 1.25
N ARG A 140 -9.16 -15.59 2.11
CA ARG A 140 -9.21 -14.32 2.87
C ARG A 140 -8.62 -13.21 1.99
N LYS A 141 -9.39 -12.12 1.82
CA LYS A 141 -9.05 -11.00 0.93
C LYS A 141 -8.08 -10.05 1.63
N LEU A 142 -6.96 -9.73 0.97
CA LEU A 142 -6.11 -8.60 1.33
C LEU A 142 -5.98 -7.67 0.12
N VAL A 143 -6.13 -6.37 0.36
CA VAL A 143 -6.09 -5.33 -0.66
C VAL A 143 -4.93 -4.40 -0.31
N PHE A 144 -4.00 -4.18 -1.25
CA PHE A 144 -2.99 -3.12 -1.17
C PHE A 144 -3.39 -1.99 -2.10
#